data_AF-A0A1I7SKV9-F1
#
_entry.id   AF-A0A1I7SKV9-F1
#
_cell.length_a   1.000
_cell.length_b   1.000
_cell.length_c   1.000
_cell.angle_alpha   90.00
_cell.angle_beta   90.00
_cell.angle_gamma   90.00
#
_symmetry.space_group_name_H-M   'P 1'
#
loop_
_entity.id
_entity.type
_entity.pdbx_description
1 polymer ?
#
loop_
_entity_poly.entity_id
_entity_poly.type
_entity_poly.pdbx_seq_one_letter_code
_entity_poly.pdbx_strand_id
1 'polypeptide(L)'
;DVYRRLYLLQYIPPGFWPRLTTRLLNDDKLAQIISGLFVLNDESLSLSLPNECALYADIMDALNTDKGGENRGGFDFLLWQTGVETNFFGQFLMSIKQFLPLANVRDTNYSVSALKARGEDGIWRKVNLESDFLLELLVPFYKVRVF
;
A
#
# COMPACT_ATOMS: atom_id res chain seq x y z
N ASP A 1 10.68 9.97 -0.08
CA ASP A 1 9.58 10.46 0.78
C ASP A 1 8.37 9.54 0.68
N VAL A 2 7.64 9.38 1.78
CA VAL A 2 6.44 8.52 1.85
C VAL A 2 5.21 9.42 1.89
N TYR A 3 4.28 9.20 0.98
CA TYR A 3 2.99 9.91 0.99
C TYR A 3 2.03 9.20 1.95
N ARG A 4 1.49 9.98 2.88
CA ARG A 4 0.60 9.51 3.92
C ARG A 4 -0.68 10.31 3.83
N ARG A 5 -1.77 9.64 3.48
CA ARG A 5 -3.10 10.23 3.43
C ARG A 5 -3.93 9.70 4.59
N LEU A 6 -4.54 10.62 5.30
CA LEU A 6 -5.39 10.33 6.45
C LEU A 6 -6.85 10.57 6.09
N TYR A 7 -7.70 9.61 6.45
CA TYR A 7 -9.14 9.71 6.35
C TYR A 7 -9.72 9.62 7.76
N LEU A 8 -10.43 10.67 8.17
CA LEU A 8 -11.16 10.69 9.43
C LEU A 8 -12.60 10.27 9.17
N LEU A 9 -13.08 9.30 9.94
CA LEU A 9 -14.41 8.72 9.79
C LEU A 9 -15.09 8.68 11.16
N GLN A 10 -16.37 9.02 11.22
CA GLN A 10 -17.15 8.83 12.45
C GLN A 10 -17.48 7.36 12.72
N TYR A 11 -17.48 6.53 11.67
CA TYR A 11 -17.86 5.13 11.75
C TYR A 11 -17.27 4.32 10.61
N ILE A 12 -16.88 3.07 10.91
CA ILE A 12 -16.51 2.06 9.91
C ILE A 12 -17.60 0.97 9.91
N PRO A 13 -18.39 0.84 8.83
CA PRO A 13 -19.44 -0.17 8.74
C PRO A 13 -18.93 -1.62 8.82
N PRO A 14 -19.75 -2.57 9.30
CA PRO A 14 -19.37 -3.97 9.33
C PRO A 14 -19.24 -4.46 7.89
N GLY A 15 -18.13 -5.14 7.60
CA GLY A 15 -17.82 -5.56 6.23
C GLY A 15 -17.14 -4.49 5.37
N PHE A 16 -16.86 -3.29 5.90
CA PHE A 16 -16.02 -2.30 5.21
C PHE A 16 -14.71 -2.91 4.73
N TRP A 17 -13.95 -3.54 5.64
CA TRP A 17 -12.64 -4.12 5.35
C TRP A 17 -12.68 -5.26 4.32
N PRO A 18 -13.52 -6.31 4.47
CA PRO A 18 -13.68 -7.32 3.43
C PRO A 18 -14.02 -6.74 2.06
N ARG A 19 -14.98 -5.80 1.99
CA ARG A 19 -15.38 -5.18 0.72
C ARG A 19 -14.28 -4.33 0.10
N LEU A 20 -13.54 -3.59 0.93
CA LEU A 20 -12.40 -2.79 0.48
C LEU A 20 -11.32 -3.71 -0.09
N THR A 21 -10.94 -4.75 0.65
CA THR A 21 -9.94 -5.73 0.22
C THR A 21 -10.34 -6.40 -1.09
N THR A 22 -11.57 -6.91 -1.23
CA THR A 22 -12.03 -7.52 -2.49
C THR A 22 -11.97 -6.54 -3.66
N ARG A 23 -12.33 -5.26 -3.44
CA ARG A 23 -12.22 -4.23 -4.48
C ARG A 23 -10.78 -3.92 -4.86
N LEU A 24 -9.88 -3.82 -3.88
CA LEU A 24 -8.45 -3.61 -4.14
C LEU A 24 -7.85 -4.75 -4.95
N LEU A 25 -8.16 -6.00 -4.58
CA LEU A 25 -7.65 -7.20 -5.26
C LEU A 25 -8.21 -7.36 -6.67
N ASN A 26 -9.41 -6.86 -6.94
CA ASN A 26 -10.09 -6.98 -8.23
C ASN A 26 -9.91 -5.73 -9.11
N ASP A 27 -9.12 -4.74 -8.70
CA ASP A 27 -8.90 -3.53 -9.49
C ASP A 27 -7.66 -3.66 -10.38
N ASP A 28 -7.88 -3.89 -11.67
CA ASP A 28 -6.82 -3.96 -12.67
C ASP A 28 -5.96 -2.69 -12.73
N LYS A 29 -6.51 -1.53 -12.35
CA LYS A 29 -5.76 -0.28 -12.32
C LYS A 29 -4.71 -0.28 -11.23
N LEU A 30 -4.97 -0.91 -10.09
CA LEU A 30 -3.96 -1.06 -9.05
C LEU A 30 -2.82 -1.92 -9.54
N ALA A 31 -3.10 -3.02 -10.24
CA ALA A 31 -2.07 -3.83 -10.88
C ALA A 31 -1.25 -2.99 -11.88
N GLN A 32 -1.91 -2.21 -12.74
CA GLN A 32 -1.22 -1.32 -13.70
C GLN A 32 -0.38 -0.22 -13.02
N ILE A 33 -0.90 0.42 -11.96
CA ILE A 33 -0.19 1.44 -11.20
C ILE A 33 1.04 0.83 -10.52
N ILE A 34 0.88 -0.33 -9.88
CA ILE A 34 1.97 -1.06 -9.24
C ILE A 34 3.02 -1.40 -10.29
N SER A 35 2.64 -1.95 -11.44
CA SER A 35 3.55 -2.19 -12.57
C SER A 35 4.26 -0.91 -13.04
N GLY A 36 3.57 0.23 -13.06
CA GLY A 36 4.14 1.53 -13.46
C GLY A 36 5.04 2.20 -12.41
N LEU A 37 4.96 1.82 -11.13
CA LEU A 37 5.91 2.25 -10.10
C LEU A 37 7.31 1.66 -10.34
N PHE A 38 7.37 0.54 -11.08
CA PHE A 38 8.60 -0.04 -11.57
C PHE A 38 8.94 0.55 -12.93
N VAL A 39 9.82 1.56 -12.90
CA VAL A 39 10.49 1.99 -14.12
C VAL A 39 11.77 1.18 -14.21
N LEU A 40 11.76 0.18 -15.08
CA LEU A 40 12.99 -0.38 -15.64
C LEU A 40 13.67 0.79 -16.36
N ASN A 41 14.87 1.18 -15.95
CA ASN A 41 15.53 2.31 -16.60
C ASN A 41 15.86 1.93 -18.05
N ASP A 42 15.35 2.70 -18.99
CA ASP A 42 15.65 2.57 -20.42
C ASP A 42 17.17 2.70 -20.71
N GLU A 43 17.94 3.37 -19.84
CA GLU A 43 19.38 3.53 -20.05
C GLU A 43 20.17 2.21 -19.92
N SER A 44 19.71 1.25 -19.12
CA SER A 44 20.22 -0.12 -19.10
C SER A 44 19.65 -1.00 -20.22
N LEU A 45 18.57 -0.56 -20.89
CA LEU A 45 17.91 -1.26 -22.00
C LEU A 45 18.32 -0.70 -23.38
N SER A 46 19.03 0.43 -23.43
CA SER A 46 19.48 1.07 -24.68
C SER A 46 20.57 0.31 -25.45
N LEU A 47 20.98 -0.86 -24.99
CA LEU A 47 21.87 -1.77 -25.71
C LEU A 47 21.06 -2.85 -26.43
N SER A 48 20.44 -2.46 -27.55
CA SER A 48 20.08 -3.28 -28.71
C SER A 48 20.25 -4.80 -28.55
N LEU A 49 19.31 -5.51 -27.91
CA LEU A 49 19.34 -6.98 -27.87
C LEU A 49 17.92 -7.56 -27.94
N PRO A 50 17.70 -8.72 -28.60
CA PRO A 50 16.41 -9.44 -28.68
C PRO A 50 15.82 -9.92 -27.34
N ASN A 51 16.46 -9.58 -26.22
CA ASN A 51 16.26 -10.15 -24.88
C ASN A 51 15.33 -9.32 -23.97
N GLU A 52 14.72 -8.24 -24.46
CA GLU A 52 13.70 -7.47 -23.72
C GLU A 52 12.51 -8.36 -23.32
N CYS A 53 12.14 -9.29 -24.20
CA CYS A 53 11.11 -10.28 -23.93
C CYS A 53 11.56 -11.30 -22.85
N ALA A 54 12.86 -11.59 -22.78
CA ALA A 54 13.41 -12.56 -21.83
C ALA A 54 13.51 -11.98 -20.41
N LEU A 55 14.01 -10.76 -20.21
CA LEU A 55 14.07 -10.15 -18.87
C LEU A 55 12.67 -9.85 -18.32
N TYR A 56 11.77 -9.34 -19.17
CA TYR A 56 10.37 -9.16 -18.81
C TYR A 56 9.71 -10.51 -18.49
N ALA A 57 9.96 -11.53 -19.31
CA ALA A 57 9.49 -12.89 -19.01
C ALA A 57 10.10 -13.43 -17.72
N ASP A 58 11.38 -13.20 -17.42
CA ASP A 58 12.07 -13.66 -16.22
C ASP A 58 11.53 -12.96 -14.95
N ILE A 59 11.23 -11.66 -15.04
CA ILE A 59 10.57 -10.91 -13.95
C ILE A 59 9.14 -11.43 -13.77
N MET A 60 8.40 -11.65 -14.85
CA MET A 60 7.05 -12.21 -14.78
C MET A 60 7.07 -13.66 -14.29
N ASP A 61 8.08 -14.45 -14.63
CA ASP A 61 8.26 -15.83 -14.17
C ASP A 61 8.68 -15.83 -12.68
N ALA A 62 9.50 -14.87 -12.24
CA ALA A 62 9.81 -14.63 -10.82
C ALA A 62 8.59 -14.14 -10.01
N LEU A 63 7.66 -13.43 -10.64
CA LEU A 63 6.38 -13.03 -10.04
C LEU A 63 5.40 -14.21 -9.96
N ASN A 64 5.40 -15.07 -10.99
CA ASN A 64 4.49 -16.22 -11.11
C ASN A 64 5.01 -17.50 -10.46
N THR A 65 6.30 -17.59 -10.13
CA THR A 65 6.87 -18.75 -9.43
C THR A 65 6.42 -18.74 -7.98
N ASP A 66 5.29 -19.39 -7.75
CA ASP A 66 4.85 -19.83 -6.44
C ASP A 66 5.85 -20.89 -5.94
N LYS A 67 6.92 -20.44 -5.28
CA LYS A 67 7.88 -21.33 -4.62
C LYS A 67 7.18 -21.88 -3.37
N GLY A 68 6.41 -22.93 -3.58
CA GLY A 68 5.60 -23.61 -2.57
C GLY A 68 6.37 -23.81 -1.26
N GLY A 69 5.86 -23.17 -0.21
CA GLY A 69 6.44 -23.18 1.13
C GLY A 69 6.84 -21.78 1.58
N GLU A 70 5.86 -21.03 2.09
CA GLU A 70 6.00 -19.70 2.71
C GLU A 70 6.40 -18.58 1.73
N ASN A 71 5.40 -18.04 1.01
CA ASN A 71 5.38 -16.75 0.31
C ASN A 71 6.76 -16.14 -0.02
N ARG A 72 7.28 -16.48 -1.20
CA ARG A 72 8.35 -15.74 -1.86
C ARG A 72 8.08 -15.58 -3.36
N GLY A 73 6.81 -15.40 -3.72
CA GLY A 73 6.47 -14.78 -4.99
C GLY A 73 6.93 -13.33 -4.97
N GLY A 74 7.26 -12.76 -6.13
CA GLY A 74 7.72 -11.38 -6.20
C GLY A 74 6.70 -10.35 -5.69
N PHE A 75 5.43 -10.71 -5.47
CA PHE A 75 4.38 -9.80 -5.01
C PHE A 75 3.37 -10.50 -4.09
N ASP A 76 3.11 -9.93 -2.91
CA ASP A 76 2.24 -10.50 -1.88
C ASP A 76 1.32 -9.45 -1.23
N PHE A 77 0.10 -9.87 -0.90
CA PHE A 77 -0.80 -9.12 -0.03
C PHE A 77 -0.81 -9.70 1.39
N LEU A 78 -0.52 -8.87 2.38
CA LEU A 78 -0.73 -9.19 3.79
C LEU A 78 -2.06 -8.59 4.23
N LEU A 79 -3.02 -9.46 4.57
CA LEU A 79 -4.36 -9.07 4.97
C LEU A 79 -4.54 -9.24 6.48
N TRP A 80 -5.17 -8.26 7.13
CA TRP A 80 -5.62 -8.38 8.51
C TRP A 80 -7.02 -7.76 8.68
N GLN A 81 -7.60 -7.89 9.88
CA GLN A 81 -8.99 -7.50 10.14
C GLN A 81 -9.28 -6.02 9.81
N THR A 82 -8.31 -5.14 10.00
CA THR A 82 -8.43 -3.69 9.87
C THR A 82 -7.37 -3.08 8.95
N GLY A 83 -6.98 -3.80 7.89
CA GLY A 83 -5.99 -3.30 6.93
C GLY A 83 -5.43 -4.33 5.97
N VAL A 84 -4.69 -3.79 5.00
CA VAL A 84 -4.02 -4.51 3.93
C VAL A 84 -2.67 -3.87 3.67
N GLU A 85 -1.65 -4.69 3.46
CA GLU A 85 -0.33 -4.29 3.00
C GLU A 85 0.03 -5.04 1.74
N THR A 86 0.77 -4.37 0.86
CA THR A 86 1.39 -4.97 -0.32
C THR A 86 2.89 -4.96 -0.18
N ASN A 87 3.50 -6.11 -0.46
CA ASN A 87 4.94 -6.27 -0.52
C ASN A 87 5.35 -6.77 -1.89
N PHE A 88 6.53 -6.36 -2.33
CA PHE A 88 7.13 -6.76 -3.58
C PHE A 88 8.60 -7.11 -3.37
N PHE A 89 8.99 -8.35 -3.63
CA PHE A 89 10.33 -8.90 -3.33
C PHE A 89 10.79 -8.58 -1.90
N GLY A 90 9.88 -8.69 -0.93
CA GLY A 90 10.14 -8.37 0.47
C GLY A 90 10.24 -6.87 0.79
N GLN A 91 10.03 -5.98 -0.19
CA GLN A 91 9.94 -4.54 0.01
C GLN A 91 8.50 -4.08 0.14
N PHE A 92 8.25 -3.17 1.06
CA PHE A 92 6.94 -2.59 1.28
C PHE A 92 6.54 -1.63 0.15
N LEU A 93 5.35 -1.82 -0.43
CA LEU A 93 4.81 -1.01 -1.53
C LEU A 93 3.63 -0.12 -1.15
N MET A 94 2.71 -0.56 -0.31
CA MET A 94 1.55 0.25 0.10
C MET A 94 0.92 -0.37 1.35
N SER A 95 0.34 0.47 2.19
CA SER A 95 -0.49 0.05 3.32
C SER A 95 -1.79 0.83 3.32
N ILE A 96 -2.90 0.16 3.57
CA ILE A 96 -4.15 0.80 3.99
C ILE A 96 -4.54 0.18 5.33
N LYS A 97 -4.54 0.97 6.39
CA LYS A 97 -4.75 0.44 7.74
C LYS A 97 -5.54 1.39 8.63
N GLN A 98 -6.36 0.83 9.50
CA GLN A 98 -6.93 1.57 10.62
C GLN A 98 -5.83 1.85 11.64
N PHE A 99 -5.74 3.09 12.11
CA PHE A 99 -4.97 3.39 13.29
C PHE A 99 -5.71 2.88 14.53
N LEU A 100 -4.99 2.12 15.36
CA LEU A 100 -5.48 1.61 16.64
C LEU A 100 -4.53 2.09 17.74
N PRO A 101 -4.98 2.98 18.65
CA PRO A 101 -4.10 3.60 19.66
C PRO A 101 -3.37 2.61 20.57
N LEU A 102 -3.95 1.43 20.80
CA LEU A 102 -3.43 0.39 21.68
C LEU A 102 -2.63 -0.71 20.94
N ALA A 103 -2.63 -0.68 19.60
CA ALA A 103 -1.83 -1.62 18.83
C ALA A 103 -0.36 -1.18 18.79
N ASN A 104 0.54 -2.10 18.50
CA ASN A 104 1.95 -1.77 18.32
C ASN A 104 2.13 -0.84 17.11
N VAL A 105 2.40 0.44 17.36
CA VAL A 105 2.58 1.46 16.33
C VAL A 105 3.99 1.33 15.76
N ARG A 106 4.11 0.77 14.56
CA ARG A 106 5.40 0.60 13.87
C ARG A 106 5.97 1.91 13.28
N ASP A 107 5.10 2.87 12.98
CA ASP A 107 5.47 4.13 12.30
C ASP A 107 5.08 5.37 13.14
N THR A 108 4.02 6.06 12.75
CA THR A 108 3.59 7.34 13.33
C THR A 108 2.52 7.11 14.38
N ASN A 109 2.79 7.61 15.59
CA ASN A 109 1.81 7.57 16.65
C ASN A 109 0.89 8.80 16.60
N TYR A 110 -0.34 8.59 16.15
CA TYR A 110 -1.34 9.65 16.09
C TYR A 110 -1.96 10.00 17.44
N SER A 111 -1.84 9.15 18.46
CA SER A 111 -2.40 9.44 19.79
C SER A 111 -1.71 10.61 20.48
N VAL A 112 -0.42 10.82 20.19
CA VAL A 112 0.37 11.96 20.69
C VAL A 112 0.36 13.17 19.74
N SER A 113 -0.24 13.02 18.56
CA SER A 113 -0.29 14.07 17.54
C SER A 113 -1.45 15.04 17.78
N ALA A 114 -1.22 16.35 17.66
CA ALA A 114 -2.25 17.38 17.79
C ALA A 114 -3.10 17.53 16.51
N LEU A 115 -3.73 16.43 16.07
CA LEU A 115 -4.54 16.41 14.85
C LEU A 115 -5.76 17.32 15.01
N LYS A 116 -6.01 18.12 13.97
CA LYS A 116 -7.23 18.93 13.83
C LYS A 116 -7.90 18.63 12.50
N ALA A 117 -9.21 18.56 12.52
CA ALA A 117 -10.04 18.43 11.33
C ALA A 117 -10.99 19.63 11.23
N ARG A 118 -11.28 20.06 10.01
CA ARG A 118 -12.23 21.13 9.74
C ARG A 118 -13.60 20.49 9.54
N GLY A 119 -14.57 20.88 10.37
CA GLY A 119 -15.96 20.47 10.21
C GLY A 119 -16.62 21.12 9.00
N GLU A 120 -17.84 20.67 8.68
CA GLU A 120 -18.67 21.25 7.61
C GLU A 120 -19.03 22.72 7.87
N ASP A 121 -19.12 23.10 9.14
CA ASP A 121 -19.29 24.47 9.60
C ASP A 121 -18.02 25.35 9.42
N GLY A 122 -16.95 24.78 8.89
CA GLY A 122 -15.70 25.46 8.62
C GLY A 122 -14.80 25.65 9.86
N ILE A 123 -15.19 25.12 11.02
CA ILE A 123 -14.45 25.28 12.28
C ILE A 123 -13.46 24.14 12.47
N TRP A 124 -12.21 24.47 12.82
CA TRP A 124 -11.18 23.49 13.17
C TRP A 124 -11.39 22.98 14.59
N ARG A 125 -11.50 21.66 14.73
CA ARG A 125 -11.62 20.98 16.03
C ARG A 125 -10.53 19.96 16.19
N LYS A 126 -10.14 19.69 17.43
CA LYS A 126 -9.22 18.58 17.74
C LYS A 126 -9.92 17.27 17.38
N VAL A 127 -9.22 16.39 16.69
CA VAL A 127 -9.70 15.05 16.39
C VAL A 127 -9.74 14.22 17.67
N ASN A 128 -10.84 13.50 17.90
CA ASN A 128 -10.95 12.59 19.03
C ASN A 128 -10.78 11.15 18.55
N LEU A 129 -9.57 10.59 18.71
CA LEU A 129 -9.26 9.23 18.28
C LEU A 129 -9.91 8.13 19.15
N GLU A 130 -10.63 8.49 20.22
CA GLU A 130 -11.44 7.56 21.00
C GLU A 130 -12.82 7.35 20.39
N SER A 131 -13.40 8.39 19.78
CA SER A 131 -14.73 8.32 19.13
C SER A 131 -14.64 8.18 17.62
N ASP A 132 -13.58 8.71 17.02
CA ASP A 132 -13.41 8.76 15.58
C ASP A 132 -12.42 7.69 15.13
N PHE A 133 -12.64 7.20 13.92
CA PHE A 133 -11.77 6.24 13.25
C PHE A 133 -10.82 6.98 12.32
N LEU A 134 -9.53 6.71 12.49
CA LEU A 134 -8.50 7.23 11.60
C LEU A 134 -8.02 6.10 10.69
N LEU A 135 -8.24 6.26 9.39
CA LEU A 135 -7.73 5.37 8.36
C LEU A 135 -6.51 6.03 7.71
N GLU A 136 -5.46 5.24 7.57
CA GLU A 136 -4.22 5.64 6.92
C GLU A 136 -4.07 4.89 5.60
N LEU A 137 -3.82 5.65 4.54
CA LEU A 137 -3.26 5.15 3.28
C LEU A 137 -1.81 5.64 3.20
N LEU A 138 -0.90 4.68 3.15
CA LEU A 138 0.52 4.93 3.04
C LEU A 138 1.01 4.42 1.69
N VAL A 139 1.51 5.34 0.86
CA VAL A 139 2.10 5.05 -0.44
C VAL A 139 3.53 5.57 -0.43
N PRO A 140 4.54 4.70 -0.45
CA PRO A 140 5.91 5.11 -0.67
C PRO A 140 6.05 5.72 -2.06
N PHE A 141 6.76 6.85 -2.15
CA PHE A 141 7.27 7.34 -3.42
C PHE A 141 8.66 6.73 -3.65
N TYR A 142 8.70 5.41 -3.83
CA TYR A 142 9.92 4.73 -4.25
C TYR A 142 9.73 4.22 -5.67
N LYS A 143 10.47 4.82 -6.61
CA LYS A 143 10.81 4.17 -7.87
C LYS A 143 11.70 2.99 -7.48
N VAL A 144 11.14 1.79 -7.36
CA VAL A 144 11.92 0.61 -7.02
C VAL A 144 12.81 0.32 -8.22
N ARG A 145 14.12 0.49 -8.06
CA ARG A 145 15.09 0.10 -9.09
C ARG A 145 15.21 -1.41 -9.06
N VAL A 146 14.60 -2.06 -10.04
CA VAL A 146 14.82 -3.47 -10.32
C VAL A 146 15.98 -3.54 -11.30
N PHE A 147 17.20 -3.56 -10.73
CA PHE A 147 18.52 -3.58 -11.38
C PHE A 147 18.87 -2.33 -12.22
#